data_AF-A0A3B4F3K6-F1
#
_entry.id   AF-A0A3B4F3K6-F1
#
_cell.length_a   1.000
_cell.length_b   1.000
_cell.length_c   1.000
_cell.angle_alpha   90.00
_cell.angle_beta   90.00
_cell.angle_gamma   90.00
#
_symmetry.space_group_name_H-M   'P 1'
#
loop_
_entity.id
_entity.type
_entity.pdbx_description
1 polymer ?
#
loop_
_entity_poly.entity_id
_entity_poly.type
_entity_poly.pdbx_seq_one_letter_code
_entity_poly.pdbx_strand_id
1 'polypeptide(L)' 'INPCFSVTAKAVISPDFCCFHFFDKRIPKAHIVSIVKTHRQCSTPAFVIKTPRRLLCVKQTAEWAKEQFDNQRRF' A
#
# COMPACT_ATOMS: atom_id res chain seq x y z
N ILE A 1 -33.72 -13.35 20.79
CA ILE A 1 -32.43 -12.70 21.10
C ILE A 1 -31.52 -13.01 19.92
N ASN A 2 -31.38 -12.05 19.01
CA ASN A 2 -30.66 -12.24 17.75
C ASN A 2 -30.40 -10.85 17.19
N PRO A 3 -29.27 -10.20 17.55
CA PRO A 3 -28.99 -8.87 17.08
C PRO A 3 -28.46 -9.00 15.65
N CYS A 4 -29.33 -8.81 14.66
CA CYS A 4 -28.88 -8.54 13.32
C CYS A 4 -28.24 -7.15 13.34
N PHE A 5 -26.91 -7.15 13.37
CA PHE A 5 -26.05 -5.97 13.33
C PHE A 5 -26.54 -5.01 12.24
N SER A 6 -26.96 -3.81 12.64
CA SER A 6 -27.45 -2.76 11.75
C SER A 6 -26.31 -2.27 10.85
N VAL A 7 -26.17 -2.85 9.66
CA VAL A 7 -25.26 -2.34 8.64
C VAL A 7 -25.94 -1.18 7.93
N THR A 8 -25.75 0.04 8.45
CA THR A 8 -25.85 1.23 7.61
C THR A 8 -24.68 1.13 6.63
N ALA A 9 -24.95 0.72 5.40
CA ALA A 9 -23.96 0.64 4.34
C ALA A 9 -23.50 2.07 3.98
N LYS A 10 -22.62 2.65 4.81
CA LYS A 10 -21.58 3.52 4.28
C LYS A 10 -20.91 2.67 3.21
N ALA A 11 -20.89 3.14 1.96
CA ALA A 11 -20.02 2.55 0.96
C ALA A 11 -18.65 2.38 1.63
N VAL A 12 -18.29 1.13 1.95
CA VAL A 12 -16.98 0.84 2.50
C VAL A 12 -16.12 1.09 1.28
N ILE A 13 -15.54 2.28 1.19
CA ILE A 13 -14.39 2.52 0.35
C ILE A 13 -13.40 1.48 0.88
N SER A 14 -13.38 0.31 0.24
CA SER A 14 -12.47 -0.77 0.59
C SER A 14 -11.10 -0.11 0.57
N PRO A 15 -10.41 0.00 1.72
CA PRO A 15 -9.17 0.75 1.76
C PRO A 15 -8.27 0.16 0.68
N ASP A 16 -7.74 1.04 -0.18
CA ASP A 16 -6.74 0.68 -1.17
C ASP A 16 -5.78 -0.36 -0.57
N PHE A 17 -5.68 -1.53 -1.21
CA PHE A 17 -4.94 -2.73 -0.82
C PHE A 17 -4.05 -2.56 0.43
N CYS A 18 -4.54 -2.92 1.63
CA CYS A 18 -3.70 -3.02 2.81
C CYS A 18 -2.67 -4.15 2.65
N CYS A 19 -1.47 -3.95 3.21
CA CYS A 19 -0.37 -4.90 3.13
C CYS A 19 -0.28 -5.77 4.40
N PHE A 20 -0.26 -7.09 4.22
CA PHE A 20 -0.07 -8.08 5.30
C PHE A 20 1.22 -8.89 5.14
N HIS A 21 1.75 -8.95 3.92
CA HIS A 21 3.03 -9.58 3.59
C HIS A 21 3.96 -8.54 2.99
N PHE A 22 5.25 -8.60 3.33
CA PHE A 22 6.22 -7.57 2.96
C PHE A 22 7.40 -8.16 2.22
N PHE A 23 7.88 -7.42 1.23
CA PHE A 23 9.10 -7.69 0.51
C PHE A 23 10.24 -6.87 1.12
N ASP A 24 11.19 -7.54 1.75
CA ASP A 24 12.24 -6.87 2.54
C ASP A 24 13.48 -6.48 1.72
N LYS A 25 13.54 -6.90 0.45
CA LYS A 25 14.67 -6.57 -0.45
C LYS A 25 14.39 -5.28 -1.23
N ARG A 26 15.46 -4.61 -1.66
CA ARG A 26 15.36 -3.43 -2.52
C ARG A 26 14.91 -3.84 -3.93
N ILE A 27 13.92 -3.14 -4.47
CA ILE A 27 13.50 -3.29 -5.87
C ILE A 27 14.36 -2.32 -6.72
N PRO A 28 15.02 -2.80 -7.80
CA PRO A 28 15.74 -1.92 -8.71
C PRO A 28 14.81 -0.84 -9.29
N LYS A 29 15.27 0.43 -9.35
CA LYS A 29 14.45 1.55 -9.82
C LYS A 29 13.85 1.30 -11.21
N ALA A 30 14.61 0.68 -12.11
CA ALA A 30 14.15 0.32 -13.45
C ALA A 30 12.96 -0.65 -13.48
N HIS A 31 12.67 -1.35 -12.38
CA HIS A 31 11.54 -2.27 -12.27
C HIS A 31 10.36 -1.67 -11.48
N ILE A 32 10.45 -0.42 -11.06
CA ILE A 32 9.37 0.29 -10.37
C ILE A 32 8.55 1.03 -11.43
N VAL A 33 7.36 0.52 -11.73
CA VAL A 33 6.41 1.16 -12.65
C VAL A 33 5.66 2.27 -11.94
N SER A 34 5.21 2.02 -10.71
CA SER A 34 4.62 3.03 -9.84
C SER A 34 4.75 2.64 -8.38
N ILE A 35 4.68 3.64 -7.51
CA ILE A 35 4.63 3.48 -6.07
C ILE A 35 3.48 4.32 -5.49
N VAL A 36 2.66 3.70 -4.65
CA VAL A 36 1.57 4.38 -3.93
C VAL A 36 1.63 4.06 -2.45
N LYS A 37 1.22 5.00 -1.60
CA LYS A 37 1.10 4.78 -0.17
C LYS A 37 -0.23 4.08 0.12
N THR A 38 -0.22 3.09 1.01
CA THR A 38 -1.47 2.46 1.49
C THR A 38 -2.34 3.46 2.25
N HIS A 39 -3.64 3.19 2.33
CA HIS A 39 -4.56 4.03 3.08
C HIS A 39 -4.16 4.12 4.56
N ARG A 40 -4.41 5.28 5.19
CA ARG A 40 -4.08 5.53 6.61
C ARG A 40 -4.83 4.61 7.61
N GLN A 41 -5.88 3.93 7.16
CA GLN A 41 -6.67 2.98 7.97
C GLN A 41 -6.00 1.60 8.04
N CYS A 42 -4.99 1.31 7.21
CA CYS A 42 -4.26 0.06 7.30
C CYS A 42 -3.42 0.02 8.58
N SER A 43 -3.42 -1.13 9.27
CA SER A 43 -2.72 -1.31 10.54
C SER A 43 -1.20 -1.13 10.42
N THR A 44 -0.63 -1.42 9.25
CA THR A 44 0.79 -1.21 8.98
C THR A 44 0.97 -0.22 7.82
N PRO A 45 1.64 0.91 8.05
CA PRO A 45 1.97 1.86 6.98
C PRO A 45 2.90 1.23 5.94
N ALA A 46 2.51 1.27 4.68
CA ALA A 46 3.24 0.61 3.61
C ALA A 46 3.14 1.37 2.28
N PHE A 47 3.99 0.94 1.35
CA PHE A 47 3.90 1.27 -0.05
C PHE A 47 3.49 0.02 -0.85
N VAL A 48 2.59 0.21 -1.81
CA VAL A 48 2.31 -0.76 -2.86
C VAL A 48 3.10 -0.35 -4.10
N ILE A 49 4.04 -1.20 -4.49
CA ILE A 49 4.91 -0.99 -5.64
C ILE A 49 4.44 -1.88 -6.78
N LYS A 50 4.05 -1.26 -7.90
CA LYS A 50 3.79 -1.98 -9.15
C LYS A 50 5.11 -2.25 -9.85
N THR A 51 5.41 -3.52 -10.06
CA THR A 51 6.48 -3.97 -10.96
C THR A 51 5.87 -4.54 -12.23
N PRO A 52 6.66 -4.80 -13.29
CA PRO A 52 6.14 -5.46 -14.49
C PRO A 52 5.53 -6.84 -14.22
N ARG A 53 5.98 -7.54 -13.16
CA ARG A 53 5.56 -8.92 -12.87
C ARG A 53 4.41 -8.99 -11.87
N ARG A 54 4.42 -8.15 -10.83
CA ARG A 54 3.46 -8.20 -9.71
C ARG A 54 3.45 -6.93 -8.88
N LEU A 55 2.44 -6.83 -8.01
CA LEU A 55 2.41 -5.87 -6.91
C LEU A 55 3.25 -6.41 -5.75
N LEU A 56 4.02 -5.52 -5.13
CA LEU A 56 4.83 -5.80 -3.96
C LEU A 56 4.53 -4.79 -2.87
N CYS A 57 4.34 -5.30 -1.66
CA CYS A 57 4.19 -4.50 -0.47
C CYS A 57 5.56 -4.28 0.18
N VAL A 58 5.89 -3.02 0.45
CA VAL A 58 7.14 -2.64 1.15
C VAL A 58 6.77 -1.75 2.32
N LYS A 59 7.35 -2.03 3.50
CA LYS A 59 7.09 -1.21 4.70
C LYS A 59 7.52 0.23 4.47
N GLN A 60 6.77 1.19 5.01
CA GLN A 60 7.10 2.61 4.85
C GLN A 60 8.43 2.99 5.54
N THR A 61 8.94 2.14 6.43
CA THR A 61 10.25 2.29 7.08
C THR A 61 11.43 2.01 6.14
N ALA A 62 11.21 1.47 4.94
CA ALA A 62 12.27 1.29 3.95
C ALA A 62 12.63 2.65 3.31
N GLU A 63 13.78 3.20 3.67
CA GLU A 63 14.23 4.53 3.23
C GLU A 63 14.23 4.67 1.71
N TRP A 64 14.77 3.67 1.01
CA TRP A 64 14.81 3.67 -0.46
C TRP A 64 13.39 3.78 -1.08
N ALA A 65 12.37 3.19 -0.46
CA ALA A 65 11.01 3.22 -0.97
C ALA A 65 10.35 4.58 -0.71
N LYS A 66 10.63 5.17 0.46
CA LYS A 66 10.22 6.55 0.79
C LYS A 66 10.81 7.56 -0.20
N GLU A 67 12.10 7.45 -0.48
CA GLU A 67 12.76 8.29 -1.51
C GLU A 67 12.13 8.11 -2.89
N GLN A 68 11.79 6.87 -3.30
CA GLN A 68 11.12 6.67 -4.60
C GLN A 68 9.74 7.32 -4.63
N PHE A 69 8.97 7.20 -3.56
CA PHE A 69 7.65 7.83 -3.47
C PHE A 69 7.73 9.36 -3.53
N ASP A 70 8.67 9.96 -2.81
CA ASP A 70 8.87 11.42 -2.80
C ASP A 70 9.33 11.94 -4.17
N ASN A 71 10.21 11.19 -4.86
CA ASN A 71 10.63 11.52 -6.22
C ASN A 71 9.48 11.43 -7.23
N GLN A 72 8.60 10.43 -7.10
CA GLN A 72 7.44 10.29 -7.98
C GLN A 72 6.46 11.46 -7.82
N ARG A 73 6.30 12.02 -6.60
CA ARG A 73 5.39 13.15 -6.32
C ARG A 73 5.89 14.51 -6.80
N ARG A 74 7.15 14.63 -7.21
CA ARG A 74 7.73 15.88 -7.73
C ARG A 74 7.42 16.10 -9.21
N PHE A 75 6.87 15.10 -9.89
CA PHE A 75 6.32 15.18 -11.24
C PHE A 75 4.79 15.19 -11.15
#